data_AF-A0A7C2VCI4-F1
#
_entry.id   AF-A0A7C2VCI4-F1
#
_cell.length_a   1.000
_cell.length_b   1.000
_cell.length_c   1.000
_cell.angle_alpha   90.00
_cell.angle_beta   90.00
_cell.angle_gamma   90.00
#
_symmetry.space_group_name_H-M   'P 1'
#
loop_
_entity.id
_entity.type
_entity.pdbx_description
1 polymer ?
#
loop_
_entity_poly.entity_id
_entity_poly.type
_entity_poly.pdbx_seq_one_letter_code
_entity_poly.pdbx_strand_id
1 'polypeptide(L)'
;MMENSQDILFAPSVMPDGFGGNILCPSLLTEDEAVRFLRLDQQKANPQKTLQYYREQKKLKATKIGKNLFYSRRELERFIEQMTV
;
A
#
# COMPACT_ATOMS: atom_id res chain seq x y z
N MET A 1 37.18 0.07 -20.88
CA MET A 1 36.79 -0.09 -19.46
C MET A 1 35.29 -0.30 -19.46
N MET A 2 34.82 -1.50 -19.09
CA MET A 2 33.39 -1.76 -18.95
C MET A 2 32.91 -1.06 -17.68
N GLU A 3 32.13 0.02 -17.81
CA GLU A 3 31.37 0.55 -16.70
C GLU A 3 30.25 -0.45 -16.37
N ASN A 4 30.53 -1.29 -15.38
CA ASN A 4 29.58 -2.19 -14.77
C ASN A 4 28.62 -1.37 -13.87
N SER A 5 27.76 -0.58 -14.52
CA SER A 5 26.80 0.31 -13.86
C SER A 5 25.43 -0.37 -13.76
N GLN A 6 25.40 -1.56 -13.14
CA GLN A 6 24.17 -2.10 -12.57
C GLN A 6 24.23 -2.03 -11.04
N ASP A 7 24.70 -0.90 -10.51
CA ASP A 7 24.16 -0.43 -9.25
C ASP A 7 22.77 0.13 -9.59
N ILE A 8 21.81 -0.77 -9.75
CA ILE A 8 20.40 -0.38 -9.81
C ILE A 8 20.16 0.21 -8.42
N LEU A 9 20.24 1.54 -8.33
CA LEU A 9 19.84 2.29 -7.16
C LEU A 9 18.48 1.72 -6.73
N PHE A 10 18.46 0.93 -5.66
CA PHE A 10 17.25 0.45 -5.01
C PHE A 10 16.57 1.70 -4.46
N ALA A 11 15.91 2.45 -5.34
CA ALA A 11 15.16 3.61 -4.96
C ALA A 11 14.12 3.11 -3.95
N PRO A 12 14.13 3.63 -2.71
CA PRO A 12 13.17 3.19 -1.73
C PRO A 12 11.77 3.48 -2.26
N SER A 13 10.87 2.50 -2.17
CA SER A 13 9.47 2.72 -2.55
C SER A 13 8.92 3.87 -1.71
N VAL A 14 8.41 4.91 -2.37
CA VAL A 14 7.81 6.09 -1.74
C VAL A 14 6.31 6.12 -1.98
N MET A 15 5.56 6.67 -1.02
CA MET A 15 4.12 6.88 -1.11
C MET A 15 3.74 8.28 -0.61
N PRO A 16 2.60 8.84 -1.03
CA PRO A 16 2.16 10.14 -0.53
C PRO A 16 1.89 10.08 0.98
N ASP A 17 2.28 11.13 1.69
CA ASP A 17 2.09 11.25 3.15
C ASP A 17 0.67 11.71 3.53
N GLY A 18 -0.06 12.29 2.57
CA GLY A 18 -1.38 12.88 2.76
C GLY A 18 -1.37 14.39 3.05
N PHE A 19 -0.19 15.02 3.21
CA PHE A 19 -0.02 16.45 3.46
C PHE A 19 0.66 17.19 2.28
N GLY A 20 0.82 16.51 1.15
CA GLY A 20 1.46 17.06 -0.06
C GLY A 20 2.95 16.74 -0.16
N GLY A 21 3.48 15.91 0.73
CA GLY A 21 4.82 15.34 0.68
C GLY A 21 4.83 13.86 0.32
N ASN A 22 6.02 13.25 0.40
CA ASN A 22 6.24 11.82 0.20
C ASN A 22 6.94 11.24 1.42
N ILE A 23 6.56 10.03 1.80
CA ILE A 23 7.23 9.22 2.82
C ILE A 23 7.74 7.92 2.23
N LEU A 24 8.72 7.30 2.91
CA LEU A 24 9.14 5.95 2.61
C LEU A 24 7.96 5.00 2.87
N CYS A 25 7.67 4.11 1.93
CA CYS A 25 6.61 3.12 2.08
C CYS A 25 7.08 2.04 3.09
N PRO A 26 6.50 1.99 4.30
CA PRO A 26 6.87 0.99 5.28
C PRO A 26 6.45 -0.41 4.81
N SER A 27 7.04 -1.44 5.40
CA SER A 27 6.65 -2.83 5.12
C SER A 27 5.25 -3.17 5.66
N LEU A 28 4.80 -2.42 6.67
CA LEU A 28 3.53 -2.58 7.34
C LEU A 28 2.83 -1.22 7.42
N LEU A 29 1.66 -1.12 6.80
CA LEU A 29 0.89 0.10 6.63
C LEU A 29 -0.33 0.09 7.56
N THR A 30 -0.67 1.26 8.10
CA THR A 30 -1.95 1.52 8.76
C THR A 30 -3.11 1.51 7.75
N GLU A 31 -4.35 1.55 8.22
CA GLU A 31 -5.53 1.66 7.34
C GLU A 31 -5.47 2.89 6.42
N ASP A 32 -5.05 4.02 6.98
CA ASP A 32 -4.99 5.31 6.29
C ASP A 32 -3.86 5.32 5.23
N GLU A 33 -2.70 4.75 5.55
CA GLU A 33 -1.63 4.55 4.60
C GLU A 33 -2.00 3.54 3.51
N ALA A 34 -2.71 2.46 3.84
CA ALA A 34 -3.19 1.48 2.86
C ALA A 34 -4.20 2.11 1.88
N VAL A 35 -5.07 2.99 2.37
CA VAL A 35 -5.98 3.80 1.55
C VAL A 35 -5.20 4.64 0.55
N ARG A 36 -4.15 5.35 1.00
CA ARG A 36 -3.28 6.14 0.11
C ARG A 36 -2.48 5.27 -0.86
N PHE A 37 -1.94 4.15 -0.39
CA PHE A 37 -1.19 3.21 -1.22
C PHE A 37 -2.03 2.70 -2.39
N LEU A 38 -3.30 2.37 -2.13
CA LEU A 38 -4.27 1.93 -3.15
C LEU A 38 -4.97 3.10 -3.88
N ARG A 39 -4.64 4.35 -3.55
CA ARG A 39 -5.27 5.59 -4.06
C ARG A 39 -6.80 5.61 -3.91
N LEU A 40 -7.31 4.99 -2.85
CA LEU A 40 -8.75 5.00 -2.55
C LEU A 40 -9.21 6.39 -2.08
N ASP A 41 -8.29 7.23 -1.60
CA ASP A 41 -8.55 8.62 -1.20
C ASP A 41 -9.05 9.50 -2.37
N GLN A 42 -8.74 9.13 -3.62
CA GLN A 42 -9.21 9.86 -4.81
C GLN A 42 -10.67 9.53 -5.17
N GLN A 43 -11.27 8.52 -4.54
CA GLN A 43 -12.66 8.15 -4.79
C GLN A 43 -13.61 9.01 -3.93
N LYS A 44 -14.77 9.39 -4.48
CA LYS A 44 -15.80 10.15 -3.74
C LYS A 44 -16.45 9.36 -2.58
N ALA A 45 -16.22 8.05 -2.52
CA ALA A 45 -16.80 7.15 -1.52
C ALA A 45 -15.91 7.05 -0.27
N ASN A 46 -16.48 6.61 0.86
CA ASN A 46 -15.73 6.41 2.11
C ASN A 46 -14.62 5.36 1.92
N PRO A 47 -13.33 5.76 1.84
CA PRO A 47 -12.26 4.84 1.43
C PRO A 47 -12.03 3.72 2.46
N GLN A 48 -12.27 4.00 3.74
CA GLN A 48 -12.22 3.00 4.82
C GLN A 48 -13.28 1.91 4.65
N LYS A 49 -14.49 2.26 4.18
CA LYS A 49 -15.54 1.26 3.88
C LYS A 49 -15.16 0.40 2.68
N THR A 50 -14.52 0.98 1.67
CA THR A 50 -14.02 0.23 0.52
C THR A 50 -12.94 -0.78 0.96
N LEU A 51 -12.02 -0.36 1.83
CA LEU A 51 -10.99 -1.23 2.39
C LEU A 51 -11.59 -2.36 3.24
N GLN A 52 -12.60 -2.03 4.07
CA GLN A 52 -13.36 -3.02 4.83
C GLN A 52 -14.06 -4.03 3.90
N TYR A 53 -14.71 -3.54 2.83
CA TYR A 53 -15.36 -4.39 1.85
C TYR A 53 -14.38 -5.40 1.22
N TYR A 54 -13.17 -4.96 0.82
CA TYR A 54 -12.18 -5.89 0.26
C TYR A 54 -11.73 -6.98 1.25
N ARG A 55 -11.71 -6.68 2.54
CA ARG A 55 -11.46 -7.67 3.60
C ARG A 55 -12.61 -8.65 3.78
N GLU A 56 -13.84 -8.15 3.81
CA GLU A 56 -15.04 -8.98 3.95
C GLU A 56 -15.19 -9.93 2.77
N GLN A 57 -14.85 -9.47 1.56
CA GLN A 57 -14.77 -10.29 0.35
C GLN A 57 -13.56 -11.25 0.31
N LYS A 58 -12.74 -11.29 1.38
CA LYS A 58 -11.50 -12.09 1.50
C LYS A 58 -10.47 -11.84 0.40
N LYS A 59 -10.55 -10.70 -0.30
CA LYS A 59 -9.59 -10.29 -1.34
C LYS A 59 -8.34 -9.67 -0.73
N LEU A 60 -8.47 -9.02 0.42
CA LEU A 60 -7.38 -8.35 1.11
C LEU A 60 -7.25 -8.86 2.55
N LYS A 61 -6.04 -9.27 2.97
CA LYS A 61 -5.78 -9.69 4.35
C LYS A 61 -5.21 -8.54 5.17
N ALA A 62 -5.77 -8.35 6.36
CA ALA A 62 -5.23 -7.45 7.37
C ALA A 62 -4.63 -8.25 8.54
N THR A 63 -3.56 -7.74 9.12
CA THR A 63 -2.94 -8.25 10.34
C THR A 63 -3.40 -7.41 11.51
N LYS A 64 -4.05 -8.04 12.50
CA LYS A 64 -4.44 -7.36 13.74
C LYS A 64 -3.25 -7.35 14.71
N ILE A 65 -2.78 -6.17 15.08
CA ILE A 65 -1.70 -5.98 16.07
C ILE A 65 -2.24 -5.07 17.17
N GLY A 66 -2.40 -5.62 18.37
CA GLY A 66 -3.07 -4.95 19.49
C GLY A 66 -4.52 -4.59 19.14
N LYS A 67 -4.85 -3.30 19.20
CA LYS A 67 -6.18 -2.77 18.89
C LYS A 67 -6.37 -2.39 17.43
N ASN A 68 -5.28 -2.30 16.66
CA ASN A 68 -5.29 -1.74 15.32
C ASN A 68 -5.09 -2.82 14.25
N LEU A 69 -5.53 -2.49 13.04
CA LEU A 69 -5.38 -3.33 11.86
C LEU A 69 -4.31 -2.72 10.96
N PHE A 70 -3.45 -3.59 10.43
CA PHE A 70 -2.34 -3.24 9.59
C PHE A 70 -2.34 -4.09 8.31
N TYR A 71 -1.69 -3.59 7.27
CA TYR A 71 -1.62 -4.21 5.95
C TYR A 71 -0.16 -4.33 5.56
N SER A 72 0.27 -5.54 5.22
CA SER A 72 1.62 -5.71 4.67
C SER A 72 1.68 -5.12 3.27
N ARG A 73 2.75 -4.40 2.95
CA ARG A 73 2.97 -3.88 1.59
C ARG A 73 2.86 -4.98 0.55
N ARG A 74 3.45 -6.15 0.83
CA ARG A 74 3.41 -7.33 -0.05
C ARG A 74 1.99 -7.83 -0.32
N GLU A 75 1.10 -7.72 0.66
CA GLU A 75 -0.28 -8.14 0.49
C GLU A 75 -1.05 -7.14 -0.38
N LEU A 76 -0.80 -5.84 -0.21
CA LEU A 76 -1.38 -4.80 -1.06
C LEU A 76 -0.88 -4.89 -2.51
N GLU A 77 0.42 -5.17 -2.71
CA GLU A 77 1.02 -5.43 -4.03
C GLU A 77 0.32 -6.63 -4.70
N ARG A 78 0.20 -7.78 -4.00
CA ARG A 78 -0.51 -8.97 -4.50
C ARG A 78 -1.98 -8.70 -4.84
N PHE A 79 -2.65 -7.90 -4.01
CA PHE A 79 -4.02 -7.51 -4.25
C PHE A 79 -4.16 -6.74 -5.57
N ILE A 80 -3.24 -5.82 -5.86
CA ILE A 80 -3.21 -5.09 -7.15
C ILE A 80 -2.96 -6.06 -8.31
N GLU A 81 -1.99 -6.97 -8.18
CA GLU A 81 -1.69 -7.99 -9.20
C GLU A 81 -2.91 -8.87 -9.50
N GLN A 82 -3.69 -9.26 -8.48
CA GLN A 82 -4.90 -10.05 -8.64
C GLN A 82 -6.06 -9.28 -9.28
N MET A 83 -6.09 -7.95 -9.15
CA MET A 83 -7.12 -7.10 -9.76
C MET A 83 -6.77 -6.66 -11.17
N THR A 84 -5.50 -6.72 -11.54
CA THR A 84 -5.02 -6.34 -12.88
C THR A 84 -5.18 -7.54 -13.81
N VAL A 85 -5.96 -7.36 -14.87
CA VAL A 85 -6.21 -8.39 -15.91
C VAL A 85 -5.19 -8.25 -17.03
#